data_AF-A0A1H3KAL5-F1
#
_entry.id   AF-A0A1H3KAL5-F1
#
_cell.length_a   1.000
_cell.length_b   1.000
_cell.length_c   1.000
_cell.angle_alpha   90.00
_cell.angle_beta   90.00
_cell.angle_gamma   90.00
#
_symmetry.space_group_name_H-M   'P 1'
#
loop_
_entity.id
_entity.type
_entity.pdbx_description
1 polymer ?
#
loop_
_entity_poly.entity_id
_entity_poly.type
_entity_poly.pdbx_seq_one_letter_code
_entity_poly.pdbx_strand_id
1 'polypeptide(L)'
;MNIVLQIACFFGFYVLLHYQITDSILRKRLATTCLVTGLALTFLLPYMAVILRMPLLPIFVFLIGLALFITRNKYRRQRNPPPHPLLRAPTMNLAPNFPEDPVMQQLLQLLHEEIGLPKHKTLRLETSINLELGCDGAEAKQLMDAMEQEFALDLGDYDAYRYFKPPVFDVFLKRRAKGRGDKVPLTIGMLYLAIKTHSWDTQTLENLS
;
A
#
# COMPACT_ATOMS: atom_id res chain seq x y z
N MET A 1 29.93 -17.81 -23.17
CA MET A 1 28.49 -18.04 -23.35
C MET A 1 27.98 -16.99 -24.32
N ASN A 2 27.17 -17.35 -25.32
CA ASN A 2 26.61 -16.36 -26.25
C ASN A 2 25.74 -15.36 -25.47
N ILE A 3 25.84 -14.06 -25.76
CA ILE A 3 25.07 -13.00 -25.09
C ILE A 3 23.57 -13.27 -25.19
N VAL A 4 23.10 -13.77 -26.34
CA VAL A 4 21.69 -14.12 -26.55
C VAL A 4 21.26 -15.25 -25.60
N LEU A 5 22.11 -16.25 -25.39
CA LEU A 5 21.84 -17.35 -24.46
C LEU A 5 21.81 -16.86 -23.00
N GLN A 6 22.70 -15.92 -22.64
CA GLN A 6 22.69 -15.29 -21.32
C GLN A 6 21.38 -14.54 -21.06
N ILE A 7 20.93 -13.71 -22.01
CA ILE A 7 19.69 -12.95 -21.90
C ILE A 7 18.49 -13.90 -21.75
N ALA A 8 18.42 -14.96 -22.56
CA ALA A 8 17.36 -15.95 -22.50
C ALA A 8 17.31 -16.67 -21.14
N CYS A 9 18.48 -17.07 -20.59
CA CYS A 9 18.55 -17.70 -19.27
C CYS A 9 18.10 -16.76 -18.14
N PHE A 10 18.53 -15.49 -18.17
CA PHE A 10 18.10 -14.50 -17.16
C PHE A 10 16.61 -14.20 -17.25
N PHE A 11 16.06 -14.11 -18.47
CA PHE A 11 14.63 -13.92 -18.67
C PHE A 11 13.83 -15.12 -18.16
N GLY A 12 14.26 -16.34 -18.47
CA GLY A 12 13.63 -17.57 -17.95
C GLY A 12 13.66 -17.63 -16.41
N PHE A 13 14.78 -17.28 -15.79
CA PHE A 13 14.91 -17.22 -14.34
C PHE A 13 14.03 -16.13 -13.71
N TYR A 14 13.93 -14.97 -14.36
CA TYR A 14 13.01 -13.90 -13.95
C TYR A 14 11.55 -14.37 -13.97
N VAL A 15 11.11 -15.01 -15.05
CA VAL A 15 9.74 -15.53 -15.18
C VAL A 15 9.46 -16.59 -14.11
N LEU A 16 10.42 -17.49 -13.85
CA LEU A 16 10.30 -18.51 -12.81
C LEU A 16 10.14 -17.88 -11.41
N LEU A 17 11.01 -16.93 -11.06
CA LEU A 17 10.93 -16.19 -9.79
C LEU A 17 9.61 -15.42 -9.68
N HIS A 18 9.18 -14.79 -10.76
CA HIS A 18 7.95 -14.01 -10.78
C HIS A 18 6.71 -14.87 -10.54
N TYR A 19 6.70 -16.12 -11.02
CA TYR A 19 5.60 -17.08 -10.82
C TYR A 19 5.65 -17.75 -9.44
N GLN A 20 6.84 -18.06 -8.93
CA GLN A 20 6.97 -18.72 -7.61
C GLN A 20 6.76 -17.76 -6.43
N ILE A 21 7.12 -16.48 -6.56
CA ILE A 21 7.11 -15.54 -5.44
C ILE A 21 5.78 -14.76 -5.44
N THR A 22 4.73 -15.39 -4.93
CA THR A 22 3.42 -14.74 -4.72
C THR A 22 3.36 -13.96 -3.41
N ASP A 23 4.20 -14.32 -2.42
CA ASP A 23 4.21 -13.69 -1.10
C ASP A 23 4.84 -12.28 -1.13
N SER A 24 4.07 -11.29 -0.68
CA SER A 24 4.43 -9.87 -0.67
C SER A 24 5.64 -9.54 0.22
N ILE A 25 5.80 -10.24 1.36
CA ILE A 25 6.89 -10.00 2.30
C ILE A 25 8.20 -10.52 1.72
N LEU A 26 8.16 -11.74 1.17
CA LEU A 26 9.30 -12.38 0.53
C LEU A 26 9.74 -11.61 -0.73
N ARG A 27 8.77 -11.18 -1.56
CA ARG A 27 9.03 -10.35 -2.74
C ARG A 27 9.70 -9.03 -2.37
N LYS A 28 9.25 -8.35 -1.30
CA LYS A 28 9.85 -7.11 -0.81
C LYS A 28 11.29 -7.31 -0.37
N ARG A 29 11.56 -8.35 0.45
CA ARG A 29 12.91 -8.68 0.93
C ARG A 29 13.84 -9.03 -0.23
N LEU A 30 13.41 -9.90 -1.14
CA LEU A 30 14.18 -10.28 -2.33
C LEU A 30 14.44 -9.11 -3.28
N ALA A 31 13.45 -8.24 -3.49
CA ALA A 31 13.64 -7.04 -4.29
C ALA A 31 14.70 -6.11 -3.69
N THR A 32 14.64 -5.88 -2.36
CA THR A 32 15.63 -5.05 -1.67
C THR A 32 17.03 -5.66 -1.68
N THR A 33 17.16 -6.97 -1.48
CA THR A 33 18.47 -7.64 -1.53
C THR A 33 19.04 -7.64 -2.94
N CYS A 34 18.22 -7.85 -3.98
CA CYS A 34 18.67 -7.78 -5.38
C CYS A 34 19.10 -6.36 -5.77
N LEU A 35 18.37 -5.32 -5.34
CA LEU A 35 18.75 -3.92 -5.60
C LEU A 35 20.09 -3.57 -4.95
N VAL A 36 20.27 -3.88 -3.66
CA VAL A 36 21.51 -3.60 -2.92
C VAL A 36 22.67 -4.40 -3.50
N THR A 37 22.46 -5.69 -3.76
CA THR A 37 23.49 -6.58 -4.32
C THR A 37 23.88 -6.16 -5.74
N GLY A 38 22.91 -5.83 -6.61
CA GLY A 38 23.17 -5.36 -7.97
C GLY A 38 23.95 -4.03 -7.99
N LEU A 39 23.60 -3.10 -7.10
CA LEU A 39 24.32 -1.83 -6.94
C LEU A 39 25.73 -2.05 -6.38
N ALA A 40 25.89 -2.95 -5.40
CA ALA A 40 27.21 -3.28 -4.85
C ALA A 40 28.11 -3.96 -5.90
N LEU A 41 27.59 -4.90 -6.68
CA LEU A 41 28.37 -5.55 -7.75
C LEU A 41 28.75 -4.59 -8.88
N THR A 42 27.93 -3.59 -9.19
CA THR A 42 28.29 -2.57 -10.21
C THR A 42 29.39 -1.62 -9.74
N PHE A 43 29.43 -1.26 -8.45
CA PHE A 43 30.39 -0.26 -7.94
C PHE A 43 31.64 -0.85 -7.25
N LEU A 44 31.52 -1.97 -6.51
CA LEU A 44 32.60 -2.48 -5.66
C LEU A 44 33.43 -3.60 -6.31
N LEU A 45 32.86 -4.37 -7.24
CA LEU A 45 33.56 -5.53 -7.83
C LEU A 45 33.40 -5.62 -9.36
N PRO A 46 33.87 -4.62 -10.13
CA PRO A 46 34.00 -4.77 -11.60
C PRO A 46 34.89 -5.97 -11.97
N TYR A 47 35.79 -6.37 -11.08
CA TYR A 47 36.72 -7.49 -11.25
C TYR A 47 36.03 -8.87 -11.29
N MET A 48 34.94 -9.07 -10.55
CA MET A 48 34.23 -10.37 -10.53
C MET A 48 33.46 -10.64 -11.81
N ALA A 49 32.92 -9.60 -12.44
CA ALA A 49 32.22 -9.71 -13.72
C ALA A 49 33.18 -10.10 -14.87
N VAL A 50 34.44 -9.65 -14.79
CA VAL A 50 35.52 -10.01 -15.71
C VAL A 50 35.98 -11.46 -15.49
N ILE A 51 36.17 -11.89 -14.24
CA ILE A 51 36.56 -13.28 -13.91
C ILE A 51 35.49 -14.29 -14.35
N LEU A 52 34.20 -13.97 -14.13
CA LEU A 52 33.09 -14.88 -14.44
C LEU A 52 32.70 -14.89 -15.94
N ARG A 53 33.34 -14.06 -16.78
CA ARG A 53 32.99 -13.81 -18.20
C ARG A 53 31.49 -13.46 -18.41
N MET A 54 30.87 -12.78 -17.45
CA MET A 54 29.45 -12.38 -17.49
C MET A 54 29.27 -10.90 -17.14
N PRO A 55 29.64 -9.97 -18.04
CA PRO A 55 29.65 -8.53 -17.75
C PRO A 55 28.26 -7.95 -17.46
N LEU A 56 27.19 -8.57 -17.96
CA LEU A 56 25.81 -8.08 -17.81
C LEU A 56 25.11 -8.56 -16.54
N LEU A 57 25.68 -9.54 -15.82
CA LEU A 57 25.09 -10.12 -14.61
C LEU A 57 24.65 -9.06 -13.57
N PRO A 58 25.46 -8.06 -13.20
CA PRO A 58 25.05 -7.07 -12.20
C PRO A 58 23.87 -6.20 -12.65
N ILE A 59 23.80 -5.87 -13.94
CA ILE A 59 22.71 -5.10 -14.54
C ILE A 59 21.41 -5.92 -14.48
N PHE A 60 21.47 -7.21 -14.82
CA PHE A 60 20.30 -8.09 -14.74
C PHE A 60 19.79 -8.27 -13.32
N VAL A 61 20.68 -8.47 -12.33
CA VAL A 61 20.29 -8.57 -10.91
C VAL A 61 19.59 -7.29 -10.45
N PHE A 62 20.10 -6.12 -10.85
CA PHE A 62 19.47 -4.83 -10.54
C PHE A 62 18.10 -4.67 -11.20
N LEU A 63 17.96 -5.00 -12.49
CA LEU A 63 16.68 -4.90 -13.21
C LEU A 63 15.63 -5.87 -12.67
N ILE A 64 16.02 -7.09 -12.31
CA ILE A 64 15.14 -8.07 -11.64
C ILE A 64 14.67 -7.52 -10.29
N GLY A 65 15.59 -6.96 -9.50
CA GLY A 65 15.26 -6.30 -8.22
C GLY A 65 14.27 -5.16 -8.40
N LEU A 66 14.46 -4.31 -9.41
CA LEU A 66 13.58 -3.19 -9.73
C LEU A 66 12.19 -3.65 -10.16
N ALA A 67 12.10 -4.65 -11.04
CA ALA A 67 10.83 -5.21 -11.50
C ALA A 67 10.03 -5.86 -10.36
N LEU A 68 10.70 -6.62 -9.48
CA LEU A 68 10.07 -7.21 -8.29
C LEU A 68 9.63 -6.14 -7.28
N PHE A 69 10.40 -5.04 -7.15
CA PHE A 69 10.06 -3.92 -6.28
C PHE A 69 8.81 -3.17 -6.75
N ILE A 70 8.70 -2.90 -8.06
CA ILE A 70 7.54 -2.22 -8.66
C ILE A 70 6.29 -3.10 -8.56
N THR A 71 6.42 -4.40 -8.84
CA THR A 71 5.30 -5.35 -8.82
C THR A 71 4.93 -5.84 -7.41
N ARG A 72 5.64 -5.40 -6.35
CA ARG A 72 5.44 -5.91 -4.98
C ARG A 72 4.01 -5.74 -4.45
N ASN A 73 3.35 -4.63 -4.81
CA ASN A 73 2.03 -4.31 -4.29
C ASN A 73 0.89 -4.97 -5.08
N LYS A 74 1.19 -5.46 -6.30
CA LYS A 74 0.20 -6.10 -7.18
C LYS A 74 -0.35 -7.40 -6.58
N TYR A 75 0.47 -8.12 -5.82
CA TYR A 75 0.11 -9.42 -5.21
C TYR A 75 -0.39 -9.30 -3.77
N ARG A 76 -0.16 -8.18 -3.08
CA ARG A 76 -0.73 -7.92 -1.75
C ARG A 76 -2.26 -7.85 -1.79
N ARG A 77 -2.83 -7.41 -2.92
CA ARG A 77 -4.28 -7.30 -3.20
C ARG A 77 -4.95 -8.61 -3.62
N GLN A 78 -4.19 -9.64 -3.95
CA GLN A 78 -4.75 -10.95 -4.26
C GLN A 78 -4.96 -11.77 -2.97
N ARG A 79 -5.42 -11.10 -1.89
CA ARG A 79 -5.98 -11.83 -0.75
C ARG A 79 -7.28 -12.44 -1.25
N ASN A 80 -7.36 -13.76 -1.23
CA ASN A 80 -8.65 -14.42 -1.31
C ASN A 80 -9.52 -13.78 -0.22
N PRO A 81 -10.70 -13.21 -0.55
CA PRO A 81 -11.61 -12.75 0.48
C PRO A 81 -11.82 -13.94 1.45
N PRO A 82 -11.71 -13.73 2.76
CA PRO A 82 -11.87 -14.81 3.71
C PRO A 82 -13.24 -15.48 3.49
N PRO A 83 -13.37 -16.79 3.73
CA PRO A 83 -14.49 -17.57 3.22
C PRO A 83 -15.88 -17.06 3.65
N HIS A 84 -16.00 -16.29 4.74
CA HIS A 84 -17.26 -15.69 5.16
C HIS A 84 -17.05 -14.38 5.97
N PRO A 85 -17.86 -13.32 5.73
CA PRO A 85 -17.84 -12.06 6.49
C PRO A 85 -18.05 -12.22 8.01
N LEU A 86 -18.76 -13.30 8.41
CA LEU A 86 -19.18 -13.52 9.79
C LEU A 86 -18.14 -14.24 10.68
N LEU A 87 -17.10 -14.84 10.10
CA LEU A 87 -16.13 -15.63 10.86
C LEU A 87 -14.98 -14.81 11.46
N ARG A 88 -14.96 -13.50 11.21
CA ARG A 88 -13.93 -12.60 11.75
C ARG A 88 -14.46 -11.20 11.96
N ALA A 89 -15.67 -11.05 12.52
CA ALA A 89 -16.04 -9.76 13.11
C ALA A 89 -14.96 -9.44 14.17
N PRO A 90 -14.13 -8.40 13.97
CA PRO A 90 -13.11 -8.09 14.95
C PRO A 90 -13.88 -7.74 16.24
N THR A 91 -13.54 -8.40 17.36
CA THR A 91 -14.14 -8.09 18.66
C THR A 91 -13.72 -6.67 19.06
N MET A 92 -14.49 -5.71 18.57
CA MET A 92 -14.30 -4.28 18.74
C MET A 92 -15.51 -3.74 19.47
N ASN A 93 -15.26 -2.78 20.36
CA ASN A 93 -16.33 -2.07 21.01
C ASN A 93 -16.89 -1.06 20.01
N LEU A 94 -18.04 -1.33 19.41
CA LEU A 94 -18.73 -0.39 18.54
C LEU A 94 -19.73 0.43 19.36
N ALA A 95 -19.95 1.69 18.98
CA ALA A 95 -20.99 2.51 19.57
C ALA A 95 -22.40 1.93 19.26
N PRO A 96 -23.41 2.17 20.12
CA PRO A 96 -24.74 1.58 19.96
C PRO A 96 -25.48 1.98 18.68
N ASN A 97 -25.10 3.08 18.03
CA ASN A 97 -25.72 3.57 16.80
C ASN A 97 -24.87 3.26 15.55
N PHE A 98 -23.93 2.32 15.65
CA PHE A 98 -23.05 1.99 14.53
C PHE A 98 -23.83 1.20 13.47
N PRO A 99 -23.73 1.55 12.17
CA PRO A 99 -24.38 0.79 11.10
C PRO A 99 -23.94 -0.68 11.09
N GLU A 100 -24.89 -1.60 11.01
CA GLU A 100 -24.62 -3.05 11.02
C GLU A 100 -24.66 -3.68 9.61
N ASP A 101 -24.76 -2.86 8.56
CA ASP A 101 -24.89 -3.35 7.20
C ASP A 101 -23.57 -3.97 6.66
N PRO A 102 -23.63 -4.80 5.60
CA PRO A 102 -22.46 -5.50 5.10
C PRO A 102 -21.32 -4.59 4.66
N VAL A 103 -21.63 -3.39 4.17
CA VAL A 103 -20.62 -2.42 3.72
C VAL A 103 -19.82 -1.91 4.91
N MET A 104 -20.51 -1.58 6.01
CA MET A 104 -19.82 -1.15 7.23
C MET A 104 -18.93 -2.25 7.81
N GLN A 105 -19.40 -3.50 7.81
CA GLN A 105 -18.60 -4.63 8.27
C GLN A 105 -17.33 -4.83 7.43
N GLN A 106 -17.44 -4.71 6.10
CA GLN A 106 -16.29 -4.77 5.19
C GLN A 106 -15.32 -3.60 5.41
N LEU A 107 -15.82 -2.38 5.59
CA LEU A 107 -14.99 -1.22 5.90
C LEU A 107 -14.22 -1.41 7.21
N LEU A 108 -14.89 -1.86 8.27
CA LEU A 108 -14.25 -2.15 9.55
C LEU A 108 -13.19 -3.25 9.44
N GLN A 109 -13.44 -4.27 8.61
CA GLN A 109 -12.46 -5.30 8.33
C GLN A 109 -11.24 -4.72 7.61
N LEU A 110 -11.43 -3.93 6.56
CA LEU A 110 -10.35 -3.28 5.83
C LEU A 110 -9.51 -2.38 6.75
N LEU A 111 -10.18 -1.57 7.58
CA LEU A 111 -9.51 -0.74 8.58
C LEU A 111 -8.72 -1.59 9.59
N HIS A 112 -9.29 -2.70 10.08
CA HIS A 112 -8.57 -3.59 10.97
C HIS A 112 -7.32 -4.20 10.31
N GLU A 113 -7.39 -4.51 9.02
CA GLU A 113 -6.28 -5.13 8.27
C GLU A 113 -5.17 -4.14 7.89
N GLU A 114 -5.52 -2.90 7.53
CA GLU A 114 -4.54 -1.93 7.03
C GLU A 114 -3.95 -1.02 8.12
N ILE A 115 -4.74 -0.62 9.12
CA ILE A 115 -4.27 0.30 10.20
C ILE A 115 -4.24 -0.36 11.59
N GLY A 116 -4.99 -1.44 11.80
CA GLY A 116 -5.06 -2.11 13.09
C GLY A 116 -5.99 -1.38 14.08
N LEU A 117 -7.23 -1.83 14.17
CA LEU A 117 -8.22 -1.21 15.06
C LEU A 117 -8.00 -1.59 16.55
N PRO A 118 -8.13 -0.61 17.47
CA PRO A 118 -7.96 -0.84 18.90
C PRO A 118 -9.10 -1.67 19.48
N LYS A 119 -8.77 -2.72 20.26
CA LYS A 119 -9.76 -3.61 20.90
C LYS A 119 -10.48 -2.97 22.09
N HIS A 120 -9.80 -2.06 22.80
CA HIS A 120 -10.27 -1.50 24.07
C HIS A 120 -10.94 -0.13 23.94
N LYS A 121 -10.95 0.45 22.74
CA LYS A 121 -11.54 1.76 22.48
C LYS A 121 -12.89 1.58 21.80
N THR A 122 -13.89 2.34 22.22
CA THR A 122 -15.18 2.38 21.53
C THR A 122 -15.04 3.17 20.23
N LEU A 123 -15.29 2.52 19.09
CA LEU A 123 -15.29 3.15 17.78
C LEU A 123 -16.65 3.80 17.49
N ARG A 124 -16.60 5.02 16.99
CA ARG A 124 -17.75 5.81 16.54
C ARG A 124 -17.55 6.23 15.10
N LEU A 125 -18.60 6.70 14.42
CA LEU A 125 -18.47 7.19 13.05
C LEU A 125 -17.55 8.43 13.00
N GLU A 126 -17.56 9.25 14.05
CA GLU A 126 -16.74 10.45 14.16
C GLU A 126 -15.29 10.12 14.53
N THR A 127 -14.97 8.86 14.86
CA THR A 127 -13.61 8.46 15.20
C THR A 127 -12.68 8.75 14.02
N SER A 128 -11.70 9.59 14.28
CA SER A 128 -10.75 10.05 13.26
C SER A 128 -9.64 9.03 13.00
N ILE A 129 -9.48 8.60 11.76
CA ILE A 129 -8.48 7.58 11.41
C ILE A 129 -7.05 8.15 11.51
N ASN A 130 -6.87 9.42 11.18
CA ASN A 130 -5.57 10.09 11.17
C ASN A 130 -5.13 10.59 12.55
N LEU A 131 -6.06 11.04 13.40
CA LEU A 131 -5.71 11.62 14.71
C LEU A 131 -5.89 10.62 15.85
N GLU A 132 -7.01 9.89 15.87
CA GLU A 132 -7.36 9.00 16.98
C GLU A 132 -6.86 7.56 16.81
N LEU A 133 -6.78 7.07 15.58
CA LEU A 133 -6.24 5.73 15.28
C LEU A 133 -4.76 5.77 14.90
N GLY A 134 -4.20 6.96 14.72
CA GLY A 134 -2.77 7.15 14.45
C GLY A 134 -2.32 6.73 13.06
N CYS A 135 -3.23 6.60 12.10
CA CYS A 135 -2.90 6.23 10.72
C CYS A 135 -1.95 7.26 10.10
N ASP A 136 -0.75 6.80 9.73
CA ASP A 136 0.28 7.65 9.13
C ASP A 136 0.12 7.79 7.61
N GLY A 137 0.90 8.66 6.96
CA GLY A 137 0.78 8.88 5.52
C GLY A 137 1.13 7.67 4.65
N ALA A 138 1.94 6.72 5.14
CA ALA A 138 2.30 5.51 4.39
C ALA A 138 1.22 4.43 4.50
N GLU A 139 0.62 4.28 5.67
CA GLU A 139 -0.56 3.45 5.92
C GLU A 139 -1.79 4.01 5.21
N ALA A 140 -2.02 5.32 5.29
CA ALA A 140 -3.12 6.01 4.62
C ALA A 140 -3.11 5.76 3.12
N LYS A 141 -1.93 5.82 2.48
CA LYS A 141 -1.82 5.51 1.06
C LYS A 141 -2.30 4.09 0.75
N GLN A 142 -1.91 3.11 1.57
CA GLN A 142 -2.31 1.72 1.37
C GLN A 142 -3.81 1.52 1.57
N LEU A 143 -4.36 2.15 2.61
CA LEU A 143 -5.79 2.16 2.90
C LEU A 143 -6.59 2.76 1.75
N MET A 144 -6.23 3.96 1.28
CA MET A 144 -6.97 4.65 0.21
C MET A 144 -6.87 3.91 -1.12
N ASP A 145 -5.69 3.38 -1.47
CA ASP A 145 -5.55 2.52 -2.64
C ASP A 145 -6.53 1.32 -2.51
N ALA A 146 -6.71 0.77 -1.30
CA ALA A 146 -7.51 -0.44 -1.05
C ALA A 146 -9.00 -0.14 -1.12
N MET A 147 -9.40 1.04 -0.63
CA MET A 147 -10.75 1.53 -0.79
C MET A 147 -11.16 1.66 -2.26
N GLU A 148 -10.29 2.24 -3.10
CA GLU A 148 -10.51 2.36 -4.54
C GLU A 148 -10.75 0.99 -5.21
N GLN A 149 -10.03 -0.04 -4.77
CA GLN A 149 -10.14 -1.37 -5.37
C GLN A 149 -11.25 -2.25 -4.83
N GLU A 150 -11.40 -2.32 -3.50
CA GLU A 150 -12.36 -3.23 -2.87
C GLU A 150 -13.79 -2.72 -2.99
N PHE A 151 -13.97 -1.40 -3.01
CA PHE A 151 -15.29 -0.76 -3.10
C PHE A 151 -15.57 -0.09 -4.44
N ALA A 152 -14.65 -0.17 -5.40
CA ALA A 152 -14.70 0.57 -6.66
C ALA A 152 -14.95 2.08 -6.41
N LEU A 153 -14.30 2.62 -5.37
CA LEU A 153 -14.47 4.01 -4.95
C LEU A 153 -13.73 4.95 -5.91
N ASP A 154 -14.46 5.88 -6.54
CA ASP A 154 -13.83 6.97 -7.26
C ASP A 154 -13.27 8.01 -6.28
N LEU A 155 -11.96 8.23 -6.31
CA LEU A 155 -11.28 9.18 -5.43
C LEU A 155 -11.48 10.64 -5.83
N GLY A 156 -12.04 10.95 -7.00
CA GLY A 156 -12.52 12.30 -7.33
C GLY A 156 -11.55 13.43 -6.98
N ASP A 157 -11.95 14.27 -6.00
CA ASP A 157 -11.20 15.43 -5.52
C ASP A 157 -10.34 15.17 -4.26
N TYR A 158 -10.15 13.90 -3.88
CA TYR A 158 -9.38 13.49 -2.69
C TYR A 158 -7.95 14.07 -2.68
N ASP A 159 -7.62 14.82 -1.63
CA ASP A 159 -6.27 15.29 -1.37
C ASP A 159 -5.69 14.66 -0.09
N ALA A 160 -4.73 13.74 -0.24
CA ALA A 160 -4.06 13.11 0.89
C ALA A 160 -3.41 14.11 1.86
N TYR A 161 -2.94 15.28 1.37
CA TYR A 161 -2.30 16.29 2.21
C TYR A 161 -3.31 17.05 3.08
N ARG A 162 -4.61 17.03 2.75
CA ARG A 162 -5.72 17.60 3.53
C ARG A 162 -5.87 16.87 4.87
N TYR A 163 -5.79 15.54 4.83
CA TYR A 163 -6.05 14.69 6.00
C TYR A 163 -4.76 14.20 6.68
N PHE A 164 -3.75 13.79 5.90
CA PHE A 164 -2.57 13.10 6.44
C PHE A 164 -1.34 13.97 6.45
N LYS A 165 -0.47 13.76 7.45
CA LYS A 165 0.85 14.39 7.45
C LYS A 165 1.69 13.78 6.33
N PRO A 166 2.30 14.62 5.47
CA PRO A 166 3.17 14.10 4.45
C PRO A 166 4.42 13.47 5.07
N PRO A 167 5.03 12.47 4.40
CA PRO A 167 6.26 11.86 4.87
C PRO A 167 7.36 12.89 5.04
N VAL A 168 8.19 12.72 6.09
CA VAL A 168 9.24 13.67 6.50
C VAL A 168 10.21 14.03 5.36
N PHE A 169 10.39 13.13 4.39
CA PHE A 169 11.29 13.28 3.24
C PHE A 169 10.59 13.66 1.91
N ASP A 170 9.45 14.34 1.93
CA ASP A 170 8.92 14.92 0.69
C ASP A 170 9.72 16.19 0.33
N VAL A 171 10.61 16.14 -0.66
CA VAL A 171 11.42 17.30 -1.09
C VAL A 171 10.53 18.48 -1.54
N PHE A 172 9.26 18.22 -1.88
CA PHE A 172 8.30 19.23 -2.29
C PHE A 172 7.33 19.65 -1.17
N LEU A 173 7.55 19.24 0.08
CA LEU A 173 6.67 19.48 1.24
C LEU A 173 6.27 20.96 1.38
N LYS A 174 7.25 21.86 1.35
CA LYS A 174 7.02 23.30 1.55
C LYS A 174 6.21 23.94 0.41
N ARG A 175 6.35 23.44 -0.82
CA ARG A 175 5.61 23.97 -1.98
C ARG A 175 4.19 23.41 -2.03
N ARG A 176 4.03 22.13 -1.75
CA ARG A 176 2.73 21.44 -1.75
C ARG A 176 1.88 21.79 -0.51
N ALA A 177 2.46 21.99 0.66
CA ALA A 177 1.69 22.32 1.87
C ALA A 177 1.24 23.80 1.94
N LYS A 178 1.85 24.69 1.16
CA LYS A 178 1.56 26.14 1.20
C LYS A 178 0.18 26.42 0.58
N GLY A 179 -0.76 26.89 1.40
CA GLY A 179 -2.10 27.30 0.98
C GLY A 179 -3.22 26.27 1.20
N ARG A 180 -2.94 25.11 1.81
CA ARG A 180 -3.91 24.01 1.97
C ARG A 180 -4.77 24.06 3.25
N GLY A 181 -4.64 25.12 4.04
CA GLY A 181 -5.40 25.29 5.29
C GLY A 181 -4.98 24.32 6.40
N ASP A 182 -5.76 24.31 7.49
CA ASP A 182 -5.57 23.40 8.61
C ASP A 182 -5.97 21.97 8.24
N LYS A 183 -5.39 21.00 8.95
CA LYS A 183 -5.68 19.58 8.72
C LYS A 183 -7.06 19.24 9.28
N VAL A 184 -7.85 18.55 8.47
CA VAL A 184 -9.19 18.08 8.85
C VAL A 184 -9.09 16.62 9.33
N PRO A 185 -9.79 16.23 10.41
CA PRO A 185 -9.91 14.82 10.79
C PRO A 185 -10.61 14.03 9.69
N LEU A 186 -10.03 12.91 9.26
CA LEU A 186 -10.72 11.99 8.37
C LEU A 186 -11.41 10.93 9.22
N THR A 187 -12.74 10.87 9.18
CA THR A 187 -13.53 10.02 10.08
C THR A 187 -13.98 8.71 9.42
N ILE A 188 -14.32 7.69 10.22
CA ILE A 188 -14.90 6.43 9.70
C ILE A 188 -16.21 6.71 8.94
N GLY A 189 -17.01 7.67 9.40
CA GLY A 189 -18.24 8.10 8.77
C GLY A 189 -18.03 8.67 7.36
N MET A 190 -16.96 9.44 7.15
CA MET A 190 -16.60 9.94 5.81
C MET A 190 -16.27 8.77 4.86
N LEU A 191 -15.46 7.81 5.31
CA LEU A 191 -15.12 6.64 4.49
C LEU A 191 -16.37 5.81 4.15
N TYR A 192 -17.25 5.62 5.13
CA TYR A 192 -18.51 4.92 4.92
C TYR A 192 -19.41 5.63 3.91
N LEU A 193 -19.61 6.95 4.03
CA LEU A 193 -20.43 7.70 3.08
C LEU A 193 -19.80 7.69 1.68
N ALA A 194 -18.48 7.82 1.57
CA ALA A 194 -17.78 7.75 0.29
C ALA A 194 -18.03 6.40 -0.40
N ILE A 195 -17.98 5.29 0.34
CA ILE A 195 -18.30 3.97 -0.21
C ILE A 195 -19.77 3.89 -0.63
N LYS A 196 -20.70 4.38 0.20
CA LYS A 196 -22.15 4.35 -0.11
C LYS A 196 -22.51 5.15 -1.36
N THR A 197 -21.76 6.20 -1.65
CA THR A 197 -21.93 7.05 -2.84
C THR A 197 -21.05 6.62 -4.01
N HIS A 198 -20.13 5.67 -3.80
CA HIS A 198 -19.09 5.26 -4.73
C HIS A 198 -18.21 6.42 -5.24
N SER A 199 -18.19 7.55 -4.53
CA SER A 199 -17.46 8.75 -4.94
C SER A 199 -16.93 9.52 -3.74
N TRP A 200 -15.73 10.06 -3.87
CA TRP A 200 -15.19 11.02 -2.93
C TRP A 200 -15.59 12.44 -3.34
N ASP A 201 -16.47 13.06 -2.56
CA ASP A 201 -16.80 14.48 -2.63
C ASP A 201 -16.38 15.14 -1.31
N THR A 202 -15.25 15.84 -1.33
CA THR A 202 -14.66 16.44 -0.13
C THR A 202 -15.62 17.38 0.59
N GLN A 203 -16.41 18.17 -0.14
CA GLN A 203 -17.34 19.11 0.47
C GLN A 203 -18.46 18.37 1.22
N THR A 204 -19.07 17.39 0.57
CA THR A 204 -20.15 16.60 1.19
C THR A 204 -19.66 15.80 2.39
N LEU A 205 -18.46 15.22 2.30
CA LEU A 205 -17.88 14.40 3.36
C LEU A 205 -17.45 15.23 4.57
N GLU A 206 -16.80 16.39 4.37
CA GLU A 206 -16.38 17.26 5.48
C GLU A 206 -17.57 17.93 6.18
N ASN A 207 -18.73 18.05 5.53
CA ASN A 207 -19.96 18.53 6.18
C ASN A 207 -20.59 17.52 7.15
N LEU A 208 -20.13 16.25 7.16
CA LEU A 208 -20.57 15.25 8.13
C LEU A 208 -19.87 15.35 9.48
N SER A 209 -18.70 15.99 9.52
CA SER A 209 -17.78 15.99 10.67
C SER A 209 -17.96 17.21 11.58
#